data_AF-A0A075FRI2-F1
#
_entry.id   AF-A0A075FRI2-F1
#
_cell.length_a   1.000
_cell.length_b   1.000
_cell.length_c   1.000
_cell.angle_alpha   90.00
_cell.angle_beta   90.00
_cell.angle_gamma   90.00
#
_symmetry.space_group_name_H-M   'P 1'
#
loop_
_entity.id
_entity.type
_entity.pdbx_description
1 polymer ?
#
loop_
_entity_poly.entity_id
_entity_poly.type
_entity_poly.pdbx_seq_one_letter_code
_entity_poly.pdbx_strand_id
1 'polypeptide(L)' 'MPVYILKPNIFVALEKTSLGHNNELQVTDAISTLMNWNHKVTSYNFRNNKWFDIGTAREYFHALNYSFKIATK' A
#
# COMPACT_ATOMS: atom_id res chain seq x y z
N MET A 1 0.08 -1.98 -4.99
CA MET A 1 1.36 -1.40 -4.52
C MET A 1 1.11 -0.54 -3.28
N PRO A 2 1.65 -0.91 -2.10
CA PRO A 2 1.52 -0.14 -0.86
C PRO A 2 2.69 0.86 -0.71
N VAL A 3 2.76 1.88 -1.57
CA VAL A 3 3.75 2.96 -1.44
C VAL A 3 3.03 4.25 -1.12
N TYR A 4 3.39 4.86 0.01
CA TYR A 4 2.74 6.06 0.53
C TYR A 4 3.79 7.14 0.80
N ILE A 5 3.48 8.37 0.42
CA ILE A 5 4.24 9.56 0.83
C ILE A 5 3.32 10.35 1.76
N LEU A 6 3.59 10.26 3.05
CA LEU A 6 2.69 10.75 4.10
C LEU A 6 3.34 11.94 4.80
N LYS A 7 2.54 13.00 5.02
CA LYS A 7 2.94 14.12 5.88
C LYS A 7 2.83 13.69 7.35
N PRO A 8 3.56 14.35 8.28
CA PRO A 8 3.57 13.97 9.69
C PRO A 8 2.20 13.97 10.39
N ASN A 9 1.19 14.68 9.86
CA ASN A 9 -0.18 14.64 10.39
C ASN A 9 -0.83 13.24 10.33
N ILE A 10 -0.27 12.29 9.57
CA ILE A 10 -0.69 10.89 9.62
C ILE A 10 -0.57 10.28 11.01
N PHE A 11 0.41 10.69 11.82
CA PHE A 11 0.57 10.15 13.17
C PHE A 11 -0.61 10.52 14.07
N VAL A 12 -1.07 11.78 13.99
CA VAL A 12 -2.27 12.25 14.69
C VAL A 12 -3.52 11.50 14.20
N ALA A 13 -3.61 11.23 12.89
CA ALA A 13 -4.72 10.45 12.35
C ALA A 13 -4.71 8.99 12.86
N LEU A 14 -3.53 8.34 12.88
CA LEU A 14 -3.35 6.98 13.39
C LEU A 14 -3.75 6.86 14.87
N GLU A 15 -3.39 7.83 15.71
CA GLU A 15 -3.80 7.86 17.13
C GLU A 15 -5.33 7.96 17.33
N LYS A 16 -6.05 8.49 16.32
CA LYS A 16 -7.52 8.63 16.34
C LYS A 16 -8.23 7.53 15.57
N THR A 17 -7.50 6.62 14.94
CA THR A 17 -8.05 5.50 14.18
C THR A 17 -8.24 4.29 15.08
N SER A 18 -9.47 3.78 15.12
CA SER A 18 -9.79 2.52 15.80
C SER A 18 -9.24 1.31 15.02
N LEU A 19 -9.12 0.17 15.69
CA LEU A 19 -8.78 -1.09 15.04
C LEU A 19 -9.84 -1.44 13.98
N GLY A 20 -9.37 -1.74 12.77
CA GLY A 20 -10.19 -2.00 11.60
C GLY A 20 -10.26 -3.49 11.28
N HIS A 21 -10.08 -3.82 9.99
CA HIS A 21 -10.08 -5.20 9.53
C HIS A 21 -9.07 -6.07 10.30
N ASN A 22 -9.49 -7.28 10.67
CA ASN A 22 -8.72 -8.23 11.48
C ASN A 22 -8.16 -7.69 12.80
N ASN A 23 -8.83 -6.67 13.37
CA ASN A 23 -8.40 -6.03 14.62
C ASN A 23 -7.00 -5.39 14.53
N GLU A 24 -6.62 -4.92 13.35
CA GLU A 24 -5.34 -4.25 13.10
C GLU A 24 -5.52 -2.73 13.00
N LEU A 25 -4.47 -1.99 13.35
CA LEU A 25 -4.40 -0.55 13.11
C LEU A 25 -4.02 -0.30 11.64
N GLN A 26 -5.03 0.02 10.81
CA GLN A 26 -4.87 0.12 9.37
C GLN A 26 -4.45 1.54 8.92
N VAL A 27 -3.39 1.62 8.12
CA VAL A 27 -2.95 2.90 7.52
C VAL A 27 -4.00 3.48 6.56
N THR A 28 -4.80 2.63 5.90
CA THR A 28 -5.91 3.05 5.02
C THR A 28 -6.98 3.82 5.77
N ASP A 29 -7.24 3.43 7.02
CA ASP A 29 -8.27 4.05 7.85
C ASP A 29 -7.78 5.40 8.36
N ALA A 30 -6.50 5.51 8.73
CA ALA A 30 -5.87 6.80 9.05
C ALA A 30 -5.85 7.77 7.86
N ILE A 31 -5.59 7.29 6.65
CA ILE A 31 -5.70 8.11 5.42
C ILE A 31 -7.15 8.59 5.22
N SER A 32 -8.13 7.74 5.51
CA SER A 32 -9.56 8.11 5.45
C SER A 32 -9.92 9.16 6.51
N THR A 33 -9.39 9.04 7.73
CA THR A 33 -9.50 10.06 8.77
C THR A 33 -8.95 11.41 8.29
N LEU A 34 -7.79 11.43 7.63
CA LEU A 34 -7.24 12.67 7.05
C LEU A 34 -8.16 13.28 6.00
N MET A 35 -8.77 12.47 5.13
CA MET A 35 -9.76 12.96 4.15
C MET A 35 -10.99 13.56 4.84
N ASN A 36 -11.48 12.91 5.90
CA ASN A 36 -12.61 13.41 6.70
C ASN A 36 -12.30 14.72 7.42
N TRP A 37 -11.04 14.95 7.78
CA TRP A 37 -10.53 16.23 8.32
C TRP A 37 -10.21 17.26 7.22
N ASN A 38 -10.68 17.02 5.99
CA ASN A 38 -10.53 17.92 4.85
C ASN A 38 -9.06 18.14 4.41
N HIS A 39 -8.15 17.21 4.74
CA HIS A 39 -6.80 17.22 4.19
C HIS A 39 -6.79 16.73 2.73
N LYS A 40 -6.00 17.39 1.89
CA LYS A 40 -5.79 16.97 0.51
C LYS A 40 -5.05 15.65 0.44
N VAL A 41 -5.69 14.64 -0.15
CA VAL A 41 -5.10 13.34 -0.51
C VAL A 41 -5.09 13.22 -2.03
N THR A 42 -3.96 12.78 -2.58
CA THR A 42 -3.78 12.59 -4.03
C THR A 42 -3.23 11.19 -4.30
N SER A 43 -3.62 10.59 -5.42
CA SER A 43 -3.11 9.30 -5.86
C SER A 43 -2.32 9.44 -7.16
N TYR A 44 -1.43 8.48 -7.41
CA TYR A 44 -0.74 8.33 -8.68
C TYR A 44 -1.18 7.03 -9.35
N ASN A 45 -1.70 7.13 -10.59
CA ASN A 45 -2.13 5.96 -11.35
C ASN A 45 -0.91 5.31 -12.02
N PHE A 46 -0.52 4.14 -11.52
CA PHE A 46 0.67 3.40 -11.96
C PHE A 46 0.50 2.66 -13.31
N ARG A 47 -0.69 2.71 -13.92
CA ARG A 47 -1.04 2.16 -15.26
C ARG A 47 -0.34 0.84 -15.59
N ASN A 48 0.58 0.86 -16.55
CA ASN A 48 1.22 -0.30 -17.18
C ASN A 48 2.58 -0.65 -16.56
N ASN A 49 3.01 0.05 -15.52
CA ASN A 49 4.27 -0.26 -14.87
C ASN A 49 4.14 -1.59 -14.13
N LYS A 50 5.09 -2.48 -14.36
CA LYS A 50 5.09 -3.80 -13.75
C LYS A 50 5.50 -3.70 -12.28
N TRP A 51 4.68 -4.29 -11.41
CA TRP A 51 4.96 -4.48 -10.01
C TRP A 51 4.47 -5.87 -9.61
N PHE A 52 5.05 -6.43 -8.55
CA PHE A 52 4.71 -7.75 -8.05
C PHE A 52 4.19 -7.62 -6.62
N ASP A 53 3.01 -8.18 -6.38
CA ASP A 53 2.51 -8.44 -5.02
C ASP A 53 2.94 -9.86 -4.64
N ILE A 54 3.90 -10.00 -3.74
CA ILE A 54 4.45 -11.32 -3.35
C ILE A 54 3.82 -11.86 -2.06
N GLY A 55 2.65 -11.36 -1.66
CA GLY A 55 1.99 -11.73 -0.41
C GLY A 55 1.48 -13.19 -0.33
N THR A 56 1.49 -13.93 -1.45
CA THR A 56 1.11 -15.35 -1.49
C THR A 56 2.19 -16.20 -2.14
N ALA A 57 2.25 -17.49 -1.81
CA ALA A 57 3.20 -18.43 -2.40
C ALA A 57 3.09 -18.49 -3.95
N ARG A 58 1.86 -18.40 -4.48
CA ARG A 58 1.62 -18.40 -5.92
C ARG A 58 2.23 -17.16 -6.58
N GLU A 59 1.94 -15.98 -6.05
CA GLU A 59 2.43 -14.73 -6.64
C GLU A 59 3.95 -14.55 -6.44
N TYR A 60 4.50 -15.05 -5.33
CA TYR A 60 5.95 -15.14 -5.13
C TYR A 60 6.62 -16.02 -6.20
N PHE A 61 6.08 -17.21 -6.47
CA PHE A 61 6.59 -18.09 -7.54
C PHE A 61 6.51 -17.41 -8.92
N HIS A 62 5.43 -16.70 -9.20
CA HIS A 62 5.30 -15.92 -10.44
C HIS A 62 6.39 -14.85 -10.57
N ALA A 63 6.68 -14.11 -9.49
CA ALA A 63 7.73 -13.10 -9.48
C ALA A 63 9.12 -13.72 -9.73
N LEU A 64 9.43 -14.86 -9.10
CA LEU A 64 10.70 -15.58 -9.30
C LEU A 64 10.85 -16.10 -10.74
N ASN A 65 9.81 -16.73 -11.29
CA ASN A 65 9.86 -17.23 -12.67
C ASN A 65 10.04 -16.08 -13.67
N TYR A 66 9.42 -14.93 -13.40
CA TYR A 66 9.59 -13.74 -14.22
C TYR A 66 11.04 -13.23 -14.20
N SER A 67 11.66 -13.09 -13.02
CA SER A 67 13.04 -12.62 -12.91
C SER A 67 14.04 -13.61 -13.51
N PHE A 68 13.85 -14.91 -13.30
CA PHE A 68 14.67 -15.96 -13.90
C PHE A 68 14.68 -15.86 -15.43
N LYS A 69 13.51 -15.78 -16.07
CA LYS A 69 13.39 -15.65 -17.54
C LYS A 69 14.04 -14.38 -18.09
N ILE A 70 14.16 -13.32 -17.30
CA ILE A 70 14.88 -12.10 -17.71
C ILE A 70 16.39 -12.31 -17.59
N ALA A 71 16.84 -12.91 -16.49
CA ALA A 71 18.26 -13.09 -16.20
C ALA A 71 18.93 -14.15 -17.09
N THR A 72 18.17 -15.13 -17.59
CA THR A 72 18.69 -16.23 -18.42
C THR A 72 18.32 -16.11 -19.90
N LYS A 73 17.87 -14.94 -20.34
CA LYS A 73 17.80 -14.58 -21.76
C LYS A 73 19.17 -14.17 -22.26
#